data_AF-A0AAW9K396-F1
#
_entry.id   AF-A0AAW9K396-F1
#
_cell.length_a   1.000
_cell.length_b   1.000
_cell.length_c   1.000
_cell.angle_alpha   90.00
_cell.angle_beta   90.00
_cell.angle_gamma   90.00
#
_symmetry.space_group_name_H-M   'P 1'
#
loop_
_entity.id
_entity.type
_entity.pdbx_description
1 polymer ?
#
loop_
_entity_poly.entity_id
_entity_poly.type
_entity_poly.pdbx_seq_one_letter_code
_entity_poly.pdbx_strand_id
1 'polypeptide(L)'
;NIALLKEFVDYTRSKGIQTGLWTQSDLKPTGVGEVYLQRDIDKEVGVAGTNAVKTDVAWVGAGYSFALNAVRQAAEGIVNNSKDRARPFIISLDGWAGTQRYAGIWSGDQTGGNWEYIRFHIPTYIGSGLSGQPNVGSDIDGIFGGDSLIQTRDIQWKAFTPIEIDMDGWGKYPKKPYQFGEPTTSINRMYLKLKAEMMAYNYT
;
A
#
# COMPACT_ATOMS: atom_id res chain seq x y z
N ASN A 1 16.64 12.74 -5.63
CA ASN A 1 17.30 12.18 -6.84
C ASN A 1 16.24 11.71 -7.84
N ILE A 2 15.67 12.65 -8.62
CA ILE A 2 14.50 12.37 -9.48
C ILE A 2 14.86 11.54 -10.72
N ALA A 3 16.08 11.70 -11.25
CA ALA A 3 16.53 10.95 -12.43
C ALA A 3 16.59 9.44 -12.18
N LEU A 4 17.20 9.01 -11.07
CA LEU A 4 17.24 7.58 -10.72
C LEU A 4 15.85 7.01 -10.42
N LEU A 5 14.98 7.79 -9.77
CA LEU A 5 13.60 7.38 -9.57
C LEU A 5 12.88 7.18 -10.91
N LYS A 6 13.10 8.07 -11.88
CA LYS A 6 12.53 7.95 -13.22
C LYS A 6 13.02 6.68 -13.93
N GLU A 7 14.32 6.39 -13.89
CA GLU A 7 14.88 5.16 -14.46
C GLU A 7 14.23 3.91 -13.85
N PHE A 8 14.04 3.90 -12.53
CA PHE A 8 13.35 2.80 -11.86
C PHE A 8 11.87 2.69 -12.26
N VAL A 9 11.15 3.82 -12.33
CA VAL A 9 9.75 3.84 -12.79
C VAL A 9 9.61 3.38 -14.23
N ASP A 10 10.50 3.81 -15.13
CA ASP A 10 10.50 3.36 -16.52
C ASP A 10 10.75 1.85 -16.60
N TYR A 11 11.68 1.32 -15.80
CA TYR A 11 11.95 -0.11 -15.70
C TYR A 11 10.73 -0.90 -15.19
N THR A 12 10.13 -0.51 -14.06
CA THR A 12 8.96 -1.22 -13.51
C THR A 12 7.76 -1.16 -14.46
N ARG A 13 7.54 -0.01 -15.10
CA ARG A 13 6.47 0.17 -16.08
C ARG A 13 6.67 -0.73 -17.31
N SER A 14 7.91 -0.96 -17.75
CA SER A 14 8.22 -1.93 -18.82
C SER A 14 7.82 -3.38 -18.47
N LYS A 15 7.58 -3.67 -17.19
CA LYS A 15 7.09 -4.95 -16.66
C LYS A 15 5.62 -4.94 -16.28
N GLY A 16 4.89 -3.87 -16.61
CA GLY A 16 3.49 -3.69 -16.22
C GLY A 16 3.29 -3.35 -14.74
N ILE A 17 4.35 -2.95 -14.03
CA ILE A 17 4.32 -2.62 -12.60
C ILE A 17 4.30 -1.10 -12.44
N GLN A 18 3.39 -0.61 -11.60
CA GLN A 18 3.32 0.80 -11.23
C GLN A 18 4.14 1.05 -9.95
N THR A 19 4.62 2.29 -9.77
CA THR A 19 5.48 2.64 -8.63
C THR A 19 4.78 3.68 -7.76
N GLY A 20 4.75 3.40 -6.45
CA GLY A 20 4.36 4.36 -5.42
C GLY A 20 5.51 4.70 -4.49
N LEU A 21 5.36 5.80 -3.75
CA LEU A 21 6.35 6.24 -2.76
C LEU A 21 5.73 6.34 -1.36
N TRP A 22 6.48 5.85 -0.38
CA TRP A 22 6.28 6.22 1.02
C TRP A 22 6.52 7.71 1.18
N THR A 23 5.59 8.47 1.77
CA THR A 23 5.56 9.94 1.72
C THR A 23 5.36 10.63 3.05
N GLN A 24 6.30 11.52 3.37
CA GLN A 24 6.35 12.34 4.59
C GLN A 24 5.59 13.66 4.41
N SER A 25 5.46 14.44 5.49
CA SER A 25 4.66 15.67 5.53
C SER A 25 5.15 16.77 4.59
N ASP A 26 6.45 16.85 4.35
CA ASP A 26 7.07 17.91 3.55
C ASP A 26 6.99 17.58 2.06
N LEU A 27 5.83 17.78 1.43
CA LEU A 27 5.62 17.46 0.00
C LEU A 27 6.41 18.34 -0.99
N LYS A 28 7.15 19.32 -0.46
CA LYS A 28 8.02 20.24 -1.19
C LYS A 28 9.40 20.31 -0.53
N PRO A 29 10.46 20.56 -1.30
CA PRO A 29 11.79 20.75 -0.76
C PRO A 29 11.79 21.91 0.24
N THR A 30 12.17 21.63 1.49
CA THR A 30 12.29 22.65 2.55
C THR A 30 13.65 23.35 2.51
N GLY A 31 14.62 22.80 1.77
CA GLY A 31 16.01 23.24 1.79
C GLY A 31 16.76 22.83 3.06
N VAL A 32 16.11 22.12 3.98
CA VAL A 32 16.67 21.65 5.26
C VAL A 32 16.82 20.14 5.22
N GLY A 33 17.95 19.63 5.74
CA GLY A 33 18.25 18.20 5.77
C GLY A 33 18.81 17.65 4.46
N GLU A 34 19.06 16.34 4.44
CA GLU A 34 19.73 15.68 3.32
C GLU A 34 18.84 15.63 2.07
N VAL A 35 19.41 15.90 0.90
CA VAL A 35 18.67 16.04 -0.37
C VAL A 35 17.86 14.79 -0.73
N TYR A 36 18.26 13.60 -0.28
CA TYR A 36 17.51 12.37 -0.53
C TYR A 36 16.30 12.18 0.41
N LEU A 37 16.21 12.92 1.51
CA LEU A 37 15.06 12.94 2.42
C LEU A 37 14.03 14.00 2.02
N GLN A 38 14.44 15.00 1.22
CA GLN A 38 13.52 16.00 0.71
C GLN A 38 12.60 15.40 -0.34
N ARG A 39 11.34 15.83 -0.33
CA ARG A 39 10.30 15.36 -1.26
C ARG A 39 9.84 16.47 -2.18
N ASP A 40 9.48 16.10 -3.38
CA ASP A 40 8.91 17.00 -4.38
C ASP A 40 7.87 16.22 -5.18
N ILE A 41 6.64 16.17 -4.65
CA ILE A 41 5.57 15.36 -5.24
C ILE A 41 5.28 15.74 -6.70
N ASP A 42 5.51 17.01 -7.08
CA ASP A 42 5.31 17.45 -8.46
C ASP A 42 6.34 16.80 -9.39
N LYS A 43 7.60 16.70 -8.97
CA LYS A 43 8.64 16.05 -9.78
C LYS A 43 8.56 14.54 -9.69
N GLU A 44 8.21 13.97 -8.55
CA GLU A 44 8.04 12.52 -8.40
C GLU A 44 6.91 12.01 -9.29
N VAL A 45 5.77 12.72 -9.32
CA VAL A 45 4.63 12.37 -10.18
C VAL A 45 4.86 12.84 -11.62
N GLY A 46 5.13 14.12 -11.84
CA GLY A 46 5.14 14.73 -13.17
C GLY A 46 6.39 14.44 -14.00
N VAL A 47 7.54 14.22 -13.36
CA VAL A 47 8.81 13.92 -14.04
C VAL A 47 9.15 12.44 -13.94
N ALA A 48 9.17 11.88 -12.72
CA ALA A 48 9.54 10.48 -12.52
C ALA A 48 8.41 9.52 -12.91
N GLY A 49 7.15 9.94 -12.74
CA GLY A 49 5.98 9.17 -13.18
C GLY A 49 5.41 8.23 -12.13
N THR A 50 5.67 8.44 -10.84
CA THR A 50 5.02 7.67 -9.76
C THR A 50 3.53 8.01 -9.70
N ASN A 51 2.67 7.05 -9.35
CA ASN A 51 1.21 7.24 -9.35
C ASN A 51 0.51 6.70 -8.09
N ALA A 52 1.28 6.33 -7.07
CA ALA A 52 0.77 5.86 -5.80
C ALA A 52 1.52 6.49 -4.62
N VAL A 53 0.84 6.65 -3.49
CA VAL A 53 1.42 7.19 -2.26
C VAL A 53 1.06 6.30 -1.08
N LYS A 54 2.04 5.97 -0.24
CA LYS A 54 1.80 5.45 1.12
C LYS A 54 2.16 6.54 2.12
N THR A 55 1.24 7.01 2.93
CA THR A 55 1.53 8.09 3.89
C THR A 55 2.39 7.59 5.05
N ASP A 56 3.37 8.39 5.46
CA ASP A 56 4.15 8.20 6.66
C ASP A 56 3.30 8.41 7.92
N VAL A 57 3.48 7.56 8.94
CA VAL A 57 2.86 7.73 10.25
C VAL A 57 3.31 9.04 10.91
N ALA A 58 4.53 9.52 10.68
CA ALA A 58 4.96 10.82 11.19
C ALA A 58 4.15 11.99 10.59
N TRP A 59 3.51 11.78 9.44
CA TRP A 59 2.64 12.77 8.82
C TRP A 59 1.19 12.66 9.31
N VAL A 60 0.62 11.45 9.30
CA VAL A 60 -0.80 11.24 9.59
C VAL A 60 -1.10 10.93 11.06
N GLY A 61 -0.09 10.62 11.88
CA GLY A 61 -0.24 10.06 13.23
C GLY A 61 -0.87 10.98 14.27
N ALA A 62 -0.97 12.28 14.00
CA ALA A 62 -1.78 13.19 14.81
C ALA A 62 -3.30 12.95 14.63
N GLY A 63 -3.70 12.21 13.59
CA GLY A 63 -5.06 11.80 13.30
C GLY A 63 -5.98 12.95 12.85
N TYR A 64 -7.28 12.68 12.88
CA TYR A 64 -8.34 13.67 12.67
C TYR A 64 -8.16 14.49 11.36
N SER A 65 -8.12 15.82 11.48
CA SER A 65 -7.96 16.74 10.37
C SER A 65 -6.57 16.67 9.73
N PHE A 66 -5.52 16.29 10.46
CA PHE A 66 -4.18 16.14 9.91
C PHE A 66 -4.15 15.01 8.88
N ALA A 67 -4.63 13.82 9.26
CA ALA A 67 -4.69 12.69 8.35
C ALA A 67 -5.57 12.98 7.12
N LEU A 68 -6.74 13.61 7.31
CA LEU A 68 -7.63 13.93 6.19
C LEU A 68 -7.02 14.97 5.23
N ASN A 69 -6.34 15.99 5.76
CA ASN A 69 -5.65 16.99 4.95
C ASN A 69 -4.45 16.38 4.22
N ALA A 70 -3.72 15.46 4.86
CA ALA A 70 -2.59 14.77 4.27
C ALA A 70 -2.98 13.98 3.03
N VAL A 71 -3.98 13.09 3.16
CA VAL A 71 -4.44 12.27 2.02
C VAL A 71 -5.07 13.11 0.91
N ARG A 72 -5.71 14.24 1.26
CA ARG A 72 -6.20 15.20 0.27
C ARG A 72 -5.05 15.81 -0.54
N GLN A 73 -4.01 16.29 0.14
CA GLN A 73 -2.85 16.91 -0.52
C GLN A 73 -2.12 15.91 -1.41
N ALA A 74 -1.93 14.67 -0.95
CA ALA A 74 -1.37 13.60 -1.76
C ALA A 74 -2.23 13.30 -3.00
N ALA A 75 -3.55 13.26 -2.86
CA ALA A 75 -4.48 13.02 -3.97
C ALA A 75 -4.41 14.15 -5.01
N GLU A 76 -4.48 15.40 -4.57
CA GLU A 76 -4.33 16.58 -5.42
C GLU A 76 -2.95 16.58 -6.12
N GLY A 77 -1.89 16.21 -5.40
CA GLY A 77 -0.53 16.06 -5.96
C GLY A 77 -0.44 15.04 -7.09
N ILE A 78 -1.13 13.90 -6.98
CA ILE A 78 -1.19 12.90 -8.07
C ILE A 78 -2.02 13.43 -9.24
N VAL A 79 -3.23 13.93 -8.99
CA VAL A 79 -4.16 14.36 -10.05
C VAL A 79 -3.62 15.54 -10.85
N ASN A 80 -3.01 16.52 -10.18
CA ASN A 80 -2.58 17.75 -10.82
C ASN A 80 -1.26 17.62 -11.58
N ASN A 81 -0.40 16.66 -11.20
CA ASN A 81 0.93 16.52 -11.80
C ASN A 81 1.07 15.33 -12.76
N SER A 82 0.14 14.37 -12.72
CA SER A 82 0.20 13.24 -13.65
C SER A 82 -0.26 13.65 -15.05
N LYS A 83 0.43 13.14 -16.09
CA LYS A 83 0.17 13.50 -17.49
C LYS A 83 -1.28 13.24 -17.93
N ASP A 84 -1.90 12.21 -17.39
CA ASP A 84 -3.24 11.75 -17.78
C ASP A 84 -4.31 11.95 -16.69
N ARG A 85 -4.04 12.82 -15.69
CA ARG A 85 -4.89 13.00 -14.51
C ARG A 85 -5.24 11.65 -13.86
N ALA A 86 -4.21 10.87 -13.58
CA ALA A 86 -4.31 9.53 -13.02
C ALA A 86 -5.20 9.51 -11.77
N ARG A 87 -6.00 8.44 -11.63
CA ARG A 87 -6.78 8.20 -10.41
C ARG A 87 -5.81 8.00 -9.23
N PRO A 88 -5.98 8.72 -8.11
CA PRO A 88 -5.12 8.55 -6.95
C PRO A 88 -5.18 7.13 -6.41
N PHE A 89 -4.01 6.53 -6.18
CA PHE A 89 -3.89 5.30 -5.39
C PHE A 89 -3.12 5.64 -4.11
N ILE A 90 -3.84 5.81 -3.01
CA ILE A 90 -3.27 6.22 -1.72
C ILE A 90 -3.61 5.17 -0.67
N ILE A 91 -2.58 4.70 0.02
CA ILE A 91 -2.71 3.84 1.21
C ILE A 91 -2.32 4.68 2.43
N SER A 92 -3.23 4.77 3.39
CA SER A 92 -3.06 5.54 4.61
C SER A 92 -3.51 4.75 5.85
N LEU A 93 -3.48 5.40 6.99
CA LEU A 93 -4.02 4.99 8.29
C LEU A 93 -4.39 6.26 9.08
N ASP A 94 -4.85 6.11 10.32
CA ASP A 94 -5.23 7.21 11.25
C ASP A 94 -6.23 8.22 10.68
N GLY A 95 -7.06 7.75 9.74
CA GLY A 95 -8.01 8.58 9.02
C GLY A 95 -9.14 9.14 9.89
N TRP A 96 -9.94 9.99 9.26
CA TRP A 96 -11.18 10.53 9.80
C TRP A 96 -12.35 10.36 8.83
N ALA A 97 -13.55 10.79 9.24
CA ALA A 97 -14.72 10.84 8.37
C ALA A 97 -14.39 11.60 7.07
N GLY A 98 -14.54 10.92 5.93
CA GLY A 98 -14.24 11.47 4.60
C GLY A 98 -12.92 10.99 4.00
N THR A 99 -12.09 10.22 4.71
CA THR A 99 -10.83 9.67 4.18
C THR A 99 -11.04 8.82 2.92
N GLN A 100 -12.16 8.07 2.86
CA GLN A 100 -12.49 7.16 1.76
C GLN A 100 -12.58 7.83 0.39
N ARG A 101 -12.77 9.16 0.33
CA ARG A 101 -12.82 9.89 -0.95
C ARG A 101 -11.43 10.19 -1.52
N TYR A 102 -10.37 9.94 -0.76
CA TYR A 102 -8.98 10.20 -1.15
C TYR A 102 -8.07 8.97 -1.02
N ALA A 103 -8.28 8.13 -0.01
CA ALA A 103 -7.37 7.03 0.30
C ALA A 103 -8.10 5.77 0.79
N GLY A 104 -7.51 4.62 0.45
CA GLY A 104 -7.73 3.37 1.17
C GLY A 104 -6.89 3.32 2.45
N ILE A 105 -7.20 2.36 3.31
CA ILE A 105 -6.50 2.18 4.58
C ILE A 105 -5.82 0.82 4.68
N TRP A 106 -4.76 0.80 5.47
CA TRP A 106 -4.08 -0.39 5.94
C TRP A 106 -4.08 -0.44 7.47
N SER A 107 -4.09 -1.65 8.05
CA SER A 107 -4.35 -1.88 9.48
C SER A 107 -3.20 -1.52 10.44
N GLY A 108 -2.02 -1.19 9.95
CA GLY A 108 -0.85 -0.91 10.81
C GLY A 108 0.13 -2.07 10.91
N ASP A 109 1.19 -1.87 11.70
CA ASP A 109 2.26 -2.84 11.88
C ASP A 109 1.87 -3.89 12.92
N GLN A 110 1.78 -5.16 12.54
CA GLN A 110 1.66 -6.28 13.48
C GLN A 110 2.53 -7.48 13.10
N THR A 111 2.70 -8.40 14.05
CA THR A 111 3.47 -9.62 13.87
C THR A 111 2.62 -10.73 13.27
N GLY A 112 3.03 -11.25 12.11
CA GLY A 112 2.42 -12.44 11.52
C GLY A 112 3.08 -13.74 12.00
N GLY A 113 2.96 -14.79 11.21
CA GLY A 113 3.41 -16.13 11.59
C GLY A 113 2.60 -16.77 12.73
N ASN A 114 1.40 -16.27 12.99
CA ASN A 114 0.49 -16.79 14.01
C ASN A 114 -0.98 -16.67 13.57
N TRP A 115 -1.84 -17.56 14.08
CA TRP A 115 -3.27 -17.59 13.73
C TRP A 115 -4.05 -16.36 14.22
N GLU A 116 -3.58 -15.71 15.29
CA GLU A 116 -4.19 -14.48 15.78
C GLU A 116 -4.17 -13.40 14.69
N TYR A 117 -3.08 -13.30 13.93
CA TYR A 117 -2.94 -12.37 12.80
C TYR A 117 -4.11 -12.45 11.82
N ILE A 118 -4.53 -13.66 11.44
CA ILE A 118 -5.68 -13.86 10.55
C ILE A 118 -7.00 -13.60 11.31
N ARG A 119 -7.13 -14.15 12.52
CA ARG A 119 -8.36 -14.11 13.31
C ARG A 119 -8.84 -12.68 13.58
N PHE A 120 -7.94 -11.78 13.97
CA PHE A 120 -8.34 -10.41 14.28
C PHE A 120 -8.60 -9.56 13.03
N HIS A 121 -7.94 -9.84 11.91
CA HIS A 121 -8.10 -9.05 10.68
C HIS A 121 -9.48 -9.22 10.03
N ILE A 122 -10.07 -10.42 10.07
CA ILE A 122 -11.39 -10.65 9.45
C ILE A 122 -12.46 -9.65 9.95
N PRO A 123 -12.73 -9.53 11.27
CA PRO A 123 -13.67 -8.52 11.77
C PRO A 123 -13.18 -7.09 11.58
N THR A 124 -11.86 -6.83 11.56
CA THR A 124 -11.31 -5.50 11.24
C THR A 124 -11.68 -5.04 9.83
N TYR A 125 -11.58 -5.93 8.82
CA TYR A 125 -11.97 -5.62 7.45
C TYR A 125 -13.47 -5.35 7.33
N ILE A 126 -14.29 -6.19 7.98
CA ILE A 126 -15.74 -6.03 8.00
C ILE A 126 -16.14 -4.69 8.65
N GLY A 127 -15.55 -4.36 9.80
CA GLY A 127 -15.79 -3.10 10.49
C GLY A 127 -15.39 -1.87 9.67
N SER A 128 -14.29 -1.95 8.94
CA SER A 128 -13.85 -0.89 8.02
C SER A 128 -14.87 -0.65 6.90
N GLY A 129 -15.33 -1.72 6.25
CA GLY A 129 -16.36 -1.64 5.21
C GLY A 129 -17.68 -1.06 5.73
N LEU A 130 -18.15 -1.51 6.90
CA LEU A 130 -19.36 -0.98 7.56
C LEU A 130 -19.22 0.49 7.96
N SER A 131 -18.00 0.99 8.13
CA SER A 131 -17.69 2.39 8.45
C SER A 131 -17.57 3.28 7.19
N GLY A 132 -17.92 2.77 6.01
CA GLY A 132 -17.83 3.51 4.76
C GLY A 132 -16.41 3.61 4.19
N GLN A 133 -15.49 2.74 4.62
CA GLN A 133 -14.15 2.61 4.05
C GLN A 133 -14.03 1.26 3.32
N PRO A 134 -14.40 1.20 2.03
CA PRO A 134 -14.40 -0.05 1.27
C PRO A 134 -12.99 -0.46 0.81
N ASN A 135 -12.04 0.47 0.76
CA ASN A 135 -10.67 0.22 0.29
C ASN A 135 -9.78 -0.13 1.49
N VAL A 136 -9.92 -1.34 2.02
CA VAL A 136 -9.16 -1.84 3.18
C VAL A 136 -8.15 -2.92 2.79
N GLY A 137 -6.99 -2.89 3.43
CA GLY A 137 -5.94 -3.91 3.31
C GLY A 137 -5.15 -4.12 4.60
N SER A 138 -4.21 -5.06 4.55
CA SER A 138 -3.24 -5.35 5.61
C SER A 138 -2.04 -6.09 5.03
N ASP A 139 -0.95 -6.17 5.79
CA ASP A 139 0.27 -6.85 5.33
C ASP A 139 0.04 -8.36 5.19
N ILE A 140 0.55 -8.98 4.14
CA ILE A 140 0.53 -10.44 4.02
C ILE A 140 1.51 -11.02 5.06
N ASP A 141 1.00 -11.86 5.95
CA ASP A 141 1.77 -12.49 7.03
C ASP A 141 2.50 -11.48 7.95
N GLY A 142 1.94 -10.27 8.10
CA GLY A 142 2.47 -9.20 8.94
C GLY A 142 3.79 -8.59 8.47
N ILE A 143 4.08 -7.37 8.88
CA ILE A 143 5.40 -6.75 8.66
C ILE A 143 6.50 -7.47 9.46
N PHE A 144 6.19 -7.91 10.69
CA PHE A 144 7.12 -8.66 11.54
C PHE A 144 6.85 -10.17 11.53
N GLY A 145 7.83 -10.96 11.99
CA GLY A 145 7.70 -12.41 12.11
C GLY A 145 7.57 -13.12 10.76
N GLY A 146 6.83 -14.24 10.74
CA GLY A 146 6.41 -14.95 9.54
C GLY A 146 6.40 -16.47 9.68
N ASP A 147 5.47 -17.13 9.00
CA ASP A 147 5.33 -18.60 8.97
C ASP A 147 4.72 -19.06 7.63
N SER A 148 5.21 -20.19 7.12
CA SER A 148 4.80 -20.72 5.81
C SER A 148 3.31 -21.07 5.72
N LEU A 149 2.74 -21.66 6.78
CA LEU A 149 1.33 -22.05 6.79
C LEU A 149 0.47 -20.81 6.96
N ILE A 150 0.86 -19.87 7.84
CA ILE A 150 0.11 -18.65 8.08
C ILE A 150 0.11 -17.75 6.84
N GLN A 151 1.25 -17.53 6.18
CA GLN A 151 1.31 -16.79 4.91
C GLN A 151 0.39 -17.41 3.86
N THR A 152 0.43 -18.74 3.73
CA THR A 152 -0.43 -19.44 2.76
C THR A 152 -1.90 -19.20 3.07
N ARG A 153 -2.31 -19.37 4.33
CA ARG A 153 -3.70 -19.15 4.74
C ARG A 153 -4.13 -17.69 4.62
N ASP A 154 -3.22 -16.76 4.88
CA ASP A 154 -3.47 -15.34 4.79
C ASP A 154 -3.73 -14.90 3.34
N ILE A 155 -2.90 -15.35 2.39
CA ILE A 155 -3.12 -15.11 0.94
C ILE A 155 -4.45 -15.72 0.48
N GLN A 156 -4.80 -16.92 0.95
CA GLN A 156 -6.04 -17.60 0.53
C GLN A 156 -7.30 -16.77 0.80
N TRP A 157 -7.43 -16.17 1.98
CA TRP A 157 -8.62 -15.37 2.28
C TRP A 157 -8.49 -13.94 1.74
N LYS A 158 -7.29 -13.36 1.70
CA LYS A 158 -7.05 -12.02 1.15
C LYS A 158 -7.20 -11.93 -0.38
N ALA A 159 -7.13 -13.06 -1.07
CA ALA A 159 -7.53 -13.16 -2.47
C ALA A 159 -8.95 -12.60 -2.74
N PHE A 160 -9.79 -12.58 -1.70
CA PHE A 160 -11.17 -12.06 -1.73
C PHE A 160 -11.34 -10.72 -1.01
N THR A 161 -10.25 -9.98 -0.77
CA THR A 161 -10.27 -8.65 -0.15
C THR A 161 -9.72 -7.57 -1.10
N PRO A 162 -9.94 -6.27 -0.82
CA PRO A 162 -9.58 -5.20 -1.75
C PRO A 162 -8.07 -5.06 -1.98
N ILE A 163 -7.28 -4.94 -0.91
CA ILE A 163 -5.87 -4.56 -0.98
C ILE A 163 -5.00 -5.57 -0.24
N GLU A 164 -3.95 -6.04 -0.92
CA GLU A 164 -2.92 -6.94 -0.40
C GLU A 164 -1.57 -6.23 -0.45
N ILE A 165 -0.78 -6.31 0.63
CA ILE A 165 0.52 -5.63 0.70
C ILE A 165 1.57 -6.60 1.22
N ASP A 166 2.60 -6.89 0.42
CA ASP A 166 3.83 -7.50 0.90
C ASP A 166 4.73 -6.41 1.51
N MET A 167 4.70 -6.25 2.84
CA MET A 167 5.47 -5.23 3.56
C MET A 167 6.84 -5.76 4.01
N ASP A 168 7.80 -5.74 3.09
CA ASP A 168 9.11 -6.35 3.29
C ASP A 168 10.10 -5.47 4.09
N GLY A 169 11.13 -6.09 4.66
CA GLY A 169 12.29 -5.42 5.27
C GLY A 169 12.44 -5.54 6.78
N TRP A 170 11.39 -5.98 7.49
CA TRP A 170 11.37 -6.05 8.97
C TRP A 170 10.97 -7.43 9.52
N GLY A 171 10.61 -8.35 8.63
CA GLY A 171 10.20 -9.71 9.00
C GLY A 171 11.37 -10.60 9.39
N LYS A 172 11.05 -11.77 9.96
CA LYS A 172 12.04 -12.86 10.14
C LYS A 172 12.48 -13.42 8.78
N TYR A 173 11.59 -13.36 7.81
CA TYR A 173 11.80 -13.78 6.42
C TYR A 173 11.36 -12.66 5.48
N PRO A 174 11.94 -12.57 4.27
CA PRO A 174 11.44 -11.66 3.24
C PRO A 174 9.96 -11.85 2.97
N LYS A 175 9.21 -10.76 2.87
CA LYS A 175 7.76 -10.80 2.60
C LYS A 175 7.51 -10.95 1.10
N LYS A 176 7.44 -12.21 0.66
CA LYS A 176 7.23 -12.60 -0.74
C LYS A 176 6.33 -13.83 -0.79
N PRO A 177 5.41 -13.96 -1.76
CA PRO A 177 4.49 -15.09 -1.85
C PRO A 177 5.18 -16.40 -2.24
N TYR A 178 6.46 -16.35 -2.63
CA TYR A 178 7.29 -17.50 -2.97
C TYR A 178 8.40 -17.76 -1.93
N GLN A 179 8.35 -17.09 -0.77
CA GLN A 179 9.44 -17.13 0.21
C GLN A 179 9.72 -18.54 0.77
N PHE A 180 8.68 -19.35 0.96
CA PHE A 180 8.78 -20.65 1.66
C PHE A 180 8.87 -21.86 0.73
N GLY A 181 8.99 -21.66 -0.59
CA GLY A 181 9.11 -22.77 -1.56
C GLY A 181 7.84 -23.62 -1.69
N GLU A 182 7.96 -24.82 -2.25
CA GLU A 182 6.82 -25.73 -2.44
C GLU A 182 6.46 -26.49 -1.15
N PRO A 183 5.17 -26.79 -0.90
CA PRO A 183 4.02 -26.56 -1.78
C PRO A 183 3.39 -25.16 -1.67
N THR A 184 3.86 -24.32 -0.73
CA THR A 184 3.22 -23.02 -0.44
C THR A 184 3.24 -22.07 -1.63
N THR A 185 4.33 -22.04 -2.39
CA THR A 185 4.49 -21.19 -3.57
C THR A 185 3.45 -21.48 -4.64
N SER A 186 3.17 -22.76 -4.93
CA SER A 186 2.12 -23.12 -5.88
C SER A 186 0.72 -22.76 -5.40
N ILE A 187 0.44 -22.94 -4.10
CA ILE A 187 -0.85 -22.56 -3.52
C ILE A 187 -1.03 -21.04 -3.57
N ASN A 188 -0.03 -20.27 -3.13
CA ASN A 188 -0.06 -18.80 -3.14
C ASN A 188 -0.27 -18.27 -4.57
N ARG A 189 0.46 -18.83 -5.55
CA ARG A 189 0.31 -18.49 -6.97
C ARG A 189 -1.11 -18.76 -7.46
N MET A 190 -1.72 -19.88 -7.09
CA MET A 190 -3.08 -20.23 -7.49
C MET A 190 -4.10 -19.18 -7.03
N TYR A 191 -4.05 -18.75 -5.77
CA TYR A 191 -4.99 -17.76 -5.23
C TYR A 191 -4.76 -16.35 -5.78
N LEU A 192 -3.50 -15.96 -5.99
CA LEU A 192 -3.19 -14.70 -6.68
C LEU A 192 -3.69 -14.69 -8.13
N LYS A 193 -3.60 -15.83 -8.83
CA LYS A 193 -4.16 -15.99 -10.18
C LYS A 193 -5.68 -15.95 -10.18
N LEU A 194 -6.32 -16.61 -9.20
CA LEU A 194 -7.77 -16.56 -9.03
C LEU A 194 -8.26 -15.12 -8.84
N LYS A 195 -7.62 -14.32 -7.98
CA LYS A 195 -7.95 -12.90 -7.81
C LYS A 195 -7.83 -12.12 -9.12
N ALA A 196 -6.80 -12.40 -9.92
CA ALA A 196 -6.60 -11.78 -11.23
C ALA A 196 -7.70 -12.18 -12.23
N GLU A 197 -8.14 -13.44 -12.24
CA GLU A 197 -9.25 -13.93 -13.07
C GLU A 197 -10.60 -13.33 -12.66
N MET A 198 -10.78 -13.05 -11.36
CA MET A 198 -11.98 -12.43 -10.80
C MET A 198 -12.04 -10.90 -11.02
N MET A 199 -11.07 -10.27 -11.69
CA MET A 199 -11.01 -8.81 -11.83
C MET A 199 -12.26 -8.19 -12.45
N ALA A 200 -12.93 -8.88 -13.38
CA ALA A 200 -14.20 -8.39 -13.95
C ALA A 200 -15.31 -8.28 -12.88
N TYR A 201 -15.41 -9.28 -11.99
CA TYR A 201 -16.34 -9.27 -10.87
C TYR A 201 -15.93 -8.25 -9.82
N ASN A 202 -14.65 -8.21 -9.44
CA ASN A 202 -14.12 -7.31 -8.41
C ASN A 202 -14.22 -5.82 -8.79
N TYR A 203 -14.37 -5.51 -10.08
CA TYR A 203 -14.43 -4.14 -10.61
C TYR A 203 -15.85 -3.70 -11.04
N THR A 204 -16.87 -4.50 -10.72
CA THR A 204 -18.30 -4.14 -10.93
C THR A 204 -18.81 -3.32 -9.75
#